data_AF-A0A553SNC2-F1
#
_entry.id   AF-A0A553SNC2-F1
#
_cell.length_a   1.000
_cell.length_b   1.000
_cell.length_c   1.000
_cell.angle_alpha   90.00
_cell.angle_beta   90.00
_cell.angle_gamma   90.00
#
_symmetry.space_group_name_H-M   'P 1'
#
loop_
_entity.id
_entity.type
_entity.pdbx_description
1 polymer ?
#
loop_
_entity_poly.entity_id
_entity_poly.type
_entity_poly.pdbx_seq_one_letter_code
_entity_poly.pdbx_strand_id
1 'polypeptide(L)'
;MFGYFILELFENIVGENLNQRGVLWMEQHTYKAKVKSKDLTWDYKKGLLNLQGESTLLMWDTAIELFLKTIDDVSGKDASKTVYEATGYRMGHLVCSYYQESNNIEEILHDYSEIYKTAGWGNFEIIDYAKDKSKIVIQITNSWEKRIFKDSYENHVSTFIPSFWAGIFGGFVGRDMWYEVKNSEETEEGYKELIEIFPSSITPQKNIHDFARQKEQQSIQALEEKVNEHTEELSNLVKELSSPIIPILEGILVVPLIGKYSEQRASDLLEDALIEISRQKASYLLIDVTGIHNIDEFLIYGIQKLIQACRLIGAECFIVGISSNLAMKILNSNYRASDVKTFATLQQGVRYAIELSGYELVRKKS
;
A
#
# COMPACT_ATOMS: atom_id res chain seq x y z
N MET A 1 28.05 34.36 17.60
CA MET A 1 26.74 35.02 17.40
C MET A 1 25.60 34.21 18.04
N PHE A 2 25.54 32.88 17.89
CA PHE A 2 24.50 32.01 18.48
C PHE A 2 24.50 31.90 20.02
N GLY A 3 25.65 31.80 20.67
CA GLY A 3 25.72 31.77 22.14
C GLY A 3 25.33 33.10 22.82
N TYR A 4 25.42 34.21 22.07
CA TYR A 4 25.12 35.56 22.57
C TYR A 4 23.59 35.80 22.63
N PHE A 5 22.83 35.20 21.70
CA PHE A 5 21.38 35.34 21.64
C PHE A 5 20.65 34.55 22.74
N ILE A 6 21.18 33.37 23.13
CA ILE A 6 20.65 32.61 24.27
C ILE A 6 21.01 33.29 25.60
N LEU A 7 22.20 33.89 25.69
CA LEU A 7 22.58 34.74 26.83
C LEU A 7 21.70 35.98 26.94
N GLU A 8 21.39 36.67 25.83
CA GLU A 8 20.44 37.79 25.82
C GLU A 8 19.00 37.35 26.12
N LEU A 9 18.57 36.16 25.69
CA LEU A 9 17.25 35.63 26.04
C LEU A 9 17.17 35.31 27.53
N PHE A 10 18.21 34.68 28.10
CA PHE A 10 18.28 34.42 29.54
C PHE A 10 18.46 35.71 30.35
N GLU A 11 19.25 36.68 29.90
CA GLU A 11 19.40 37.98 30.58
C GLU A 11 18.13 38.83 30.49
N ASN A 12 17.39 38.83 29.38
CA ASN A 12 16.13 39.57 29.24
C ASN A 12 14.94 38.91 29.94
N ILE A 13 14.86 37.56 29.95
CA ILE A 13 13.85 36.82 30.74
C ILE A 13 14.08 37.02 32.25
N VAL A 14 15.33 37.25 32.66
CA VAL A 14 15.73 37.42 34.08
C VAL A 14 15.76 38.89 34.52
N GLY A 15 16.03 39.83 33.61
CA GLY A 15 16.24 41.24 33.91
C GLY A 15 14.98 42.05 34.20
N GLU A 16 13.84 41.72 33.58
CA GLU A 16 12.64 42.59 33.64
C GLU A 16 11.56 42.15 34.65
N ASN A 17 11.69 40.99 35.31
CA ASN A 17 10.74 40.57 36.35
C ASN A 17 11.43 40.13 37.65
N LEU A 18 12.30 41.00 38.17
CA LEU A 18 12.66 41.00 39.59
C LEU A 18 11.51 41.58 40.43
N ASN A 19 10.39 40.86 40.43
CA ASN A 19 9.48 40.84 41.56
C ASN A 19 8.67 39.54 41.51
N GLN A 20 9.14 38.57 42.31
CA GLN A 20 8.51 37.31 42.71
C GLN A 20 8.88 36.04 41.90
N ARG A 21 9.80 35.25 42.51
CA ARG A 21 9.93 33.76 42.46
C ARG A 21 10.94 33.07 41.51
N GLY A 22 12.16 33.59 41.33
CA GLY A 22 13.29 32.80 40.83
C GLY A 22 14.63 33.29 41.38
N VAL A 23 15.46 32.40 41.93
CA VAL A 23 16.82 32.74 42.44
C VAL A 23 17.84 32.05 41.56
N LEU A 24 18.69 32.82 40.88
CA LEU A 24 19.81 32.33 40.06
C LEU A 24 21.12 32.42 40.85
N TRP A 25 21.97 31.41 40.73
CA TRP A 25 23.33 31.41 41.28
C TRP A 25 24.33 31.03 40.20
N MET A 26 25.45 31.74 40.14
CA MET A 26 26.57 31.42 39.24
C MET A 26 27.67 30.71 40.02
N GLU A 27 28.03 29.49 39.58
CA GLU A 27 29.23 28.80 40.03
C GLU A 27 29.99 28.31 38.80
N GLN A 28 31.19 28.87 38.55
CA GLN A 28 32.18 28.31 37.62
C GLN A 28 31.64 27.87 36.24
N HIS A 29 30.89 28.73 35.53
CA HIS A 29 30.32 28.47 34.18
C HIS A 29 29.14 27.49 34.15
N THR A 30 28.59 27.16 35.32
CA THR A 30 27.33 26.46 35.46
C THR A 30 26.24 27.47 35.79
N TYR A 31 25.21 27.53 34.96
CA TYR A 31 24.04 28.36 35.17
C TYR A 31 22.95 27.49 35.79
N LYS A 32 22.46 27.87 36.98
CA LYS A 32 21.37 27.18 37.68
C LYS A 32 20.18 28.11 37.77
N ALA A 33 19.06 27.73 37.18
CA ALA A 33 17.79 28.41 37.29
C ALA A 33 16.78 27.51 38.01
N LYS A 34 15.99 28.11 38.90
CA LYS A 34 14.79 27.47 39.45
C LYS A 34 13.57 28.03 38.72
N VAL A 35 12.92 27.19 37.93
CA VAL A 35 11.59 27.49 37.40
C VAL A 35 10.59 26.92 38.41
N LYS A 36 10.00 27.79 39.23
CA LYS A 36 9.25 27.43 40.44
C LYS A 36 10.06 26.49 41.37
N SER A 37 9.75 25.20 41.38
CA SER A 37 10.38 24.17 42.24
C SER A 37 11.35 23.25 41.49
N LYS A 38 11.55 23.45 40.19
CA LYS A 38 12.31 22.54 39.33
C LYS A 38 13.67 23.14 38.94
N ASP A 39 14.72 22.35 39.16
CA ASP A 39 16.11 22.71 38.85
C ASP A 39 16.40 22.52 37.36
N LEU A 40 16.82 23.62 36.72
CA LEU A 40 17.40 23.65 35.37
C LEU A 40 18.88 24.01 35.53
N THR A 41 19.77 23.15 35.03
CA THR A 41 21.21 23.36 35.12
C THR A 41 21.83 23.30 33.73
N TRP A 42 22.56 24.35 33.36
CA TRP A 42 23.36 24.38 32.13
C TRP A 42 24.85 24.45 32.51
N ASP A 43 25.58 23.35 32.27
CA ASP A 43 27.05 23.34 32.30
C ASP A 43 27.56 23.78 30.92
N TYR A 44 27.89 25.06 30.79
CA TYR A 44 28.27 25.65 29.51
C TYR A 44 29.59 25.07 28.97
N LYS A 45 30.53 24.74 29.86
CA LYS A 45 31.83 24.18 29.48
C LYS A 45 31.70 22.79 28.89
N LYS A 46 30.78 21.98 29.44
CA LYS A 46 30.53 20.62 28.93
C LYS A 46 29.46 20.59 27.83
N GLY A 47 28.73 21.69 27.61
CA GLY A 47 27.61 21.73 26.67
C GLY A 47 26.43 20.86 27.11
N LEU A 48 26.26 20.67 28.43
CA LEU A 48 25.22 19.80 28.99
C LEU A 48 24.11 20.64 29.60
N LEU A 49 22.89 20.39 29.14
CA LEU A 49 21.67 20.92 29.74
C LEU A 49 21.00 19.80 30.53
N ASN A 50 20.65 20.08 31.78
CA ASN A 50 19.95 19.13 32.65
C ASN A 50 18.65 19.75 33.17
N LEU A 51 17.57 18.98 33.15
CA LEU A 51 16.29 19.30 33.76
C LEU A 51 16.01 18.24 34.82
N GLN A 52 15.80 18.65 36.08
CA GLN A 52 15.59 17.71 37.20
C GLN A 52 16.72 16.70 37.40
N GLY A 53 17.96 17.09 37.08
CA GLY A 53 19.13 16.22 37.20
C GLY A 53 19.36 15.29 36.01
N GLU A 54 18.41 15.22 35.07
CA GLU A 54 18.51 14.40 33.86
C GLU A 54 18.98 15.23 32.67
N SER A 55 19.85 14.65 31.85
CA SER A 55 20.35 15.28 30.63
C SER A 55 19.22 15.46 29.63
N THR A 56 19.10 16.67 29.08
CA THR A 56 18.04 17.04 28.14
C THR A 56 18.60 17.77 26.91
N LEU A 57 17.81 17.80 25.85
CA LEU A 57 18.12 18.46 24.59
C LEU A 57 17.06 19.52 24.31
N LEU A 58 17.50 20.72 23.92
CA LEU A 58 16.63 21.76 23.37
C LEU A 58 16.59 21.64 21.85
N MET A 59 15.39 21.60 21.29
CA MET A 59 15.15 21.64 19.86
C MET A 59 14.15 22.73 19.53
N TRP A 60 14.36 23.40 18.39
CA TRP A 60 13.39 24.34 17.84
C TRP A 60 12.17 23.58 17.33
N ASP A 61 10.98 24.18 17.46
CA ASP A 61 9.72 23.64 16.90
C ASP A 61 9.90 23.27 15.41
N THR A 62 10.59 24.11 14.61
CA THR A 62 10.90 23.84 13.19
C THR A 62 11.82 22.64 12.95
N ALA A 63 12.73 22.35 13.88
CA ALA A 63 13.63 21.21 13.77
C ALA A 63 12.91 19.89 14.08
N ILE A 64 12.02 19.90 15.08
CA ILE A 64 11.15 18.75 15.40
C ILE A 64 10.15 18.53 14.27
N GLU A 65 9.54 19.60 13.74
CA GLU A 65 8.64 19.53 12.58
C GLU A 65 9.28 18.81 11.40
N LEU A 66 10.50 19.25 11.01
CA LEU A 66 11.23 18.65 9.91
C LEU A 66 11.55 17.17 10.17
N PHE A 67 11.93 16.83 11.41
CA PHE A 67 12.22 15.45 11.80
C PHE A 67 11.00 14.54 11.66
N LEU A 68 9.86 14.95 12.21
CA LEU A 68 8.60 14.21 12.15
C LEU A 68 8.08 14.11 10.71
N LYS A 69 8.11 15.21 9.95
CA LYS A 69 7.73 15.21 8.54
C LYS A 69 8.58 14.27 7.69
N THR A 70 9.87 14.18 7.98
CA THR A 70 10.77 13.23 7.28
C THR A 70 10.37 11.78 7.55
N ILE A 71 9.94 11.45 8.78
CA ILE A 71 9.44 10.11 9.12
C ILE A 71 8.15 9.83 8.33
N ASP A 72 7.24 10.80 8.26
CA ASP A 72 6.01 10.69 7.46
C ASP A 72 6.31 10.43 5.97
N ASP A 73 7.23 11.19 5.39
CA ASP A 73 7.61 11.10 3.97
C ASP A 73 8.23 9.73 3.63
N VAL A 74 9.02 9.16 4.55
CA VAL A 74 9.71 7.88 4.34
C VAL A 74 8.81 6.68 4.61
N SER A 75 7.98 6.74 5.66
CA SER A 75 7.23 5.58 6.15
C SER A 75 5.75 5.57 5.77
N GLY A 76 5.20 6.74 5.40
CA GLY A 76 3.77 6.98 5.22
C GLY A 76 3.08 7.34 6.53
N LYS A 77 2.01 8.15 6.44
CA LYS A 77 1.27 8.72 7.59
C LYS A 77 0.76 7.68 8.59
N ASP A 78 0.31 6.52 8.12
CA ASP A 78 -0.21 5.45 9.00
C ASP A 78 0.91 4.77 9.81
N ALA A 79 2.07 4.57 9.18
CA ALA A 79 3.23 3.97 9.84
C ALA A 79 3.80 4.93 10.88
N SER A 80 3.95 6.21 10.51
CA SER A 80 4.49 7.23 11.39
C SER A 80 3.59 7.48 12.59
N LYS A 81 2.27 7.53 12.40
CA LYS A 81 1.28 7.57 13.50
C LYS A 81 1.52 6.45 14.50
N THR A 82 1.65 5.21 14.01
CA THR A 82 1.88 4.03 14.85
C THR A 82 3.19 4.15 15.64
N VAL A 83 4.23 4.72 15.03
CA VAL A 83 5.50 5.02 15.70
C VAL A 83 5.32 6.08 16.78
N TYR A 84 4.61 7.18 16.51
CA TYR A 84 4.39 8.27 17.48
C TYR A 84 3.57 7.79 18.69
N GLU A 85 2.46 7.08 18.45
CA GLU A 85 1.63 6.49 19.52
C GLU A 85 2.43 5.51 20.38
N ALA A 86 3.20 4.62 19.75
CA ALA A 86 3.99 3.65 20.49
C ALA A 86 5.13 4.29 21.28
N THR A 87 5.76 5.32 20.73
CA THR A 87 6.84 6.05 21.38
C THR A 87 6.29 6.83 22.57
N GLY A 88 5.22 7.60 22.39
CA GLY A 88 4.57 8.34 23.47
C GLY A 88 4.18 7.41 24.61
N TYR A 89 3.42 6.35 24.32
CA TYR A 89 2.99 5.37 25.33
C TYR A 89 4.15 4.75 26.10
N ARG A 90 5.18 4.26 25.40
CA ARG A 90 6.37 3.64 26.04
C ARG A 90 7.15 4.66 26.87
N MET A 91 7.27 5.88 26.39
CA MET A 91 7.95 6.96 27.12
C MET A 91 7.17 7.32 28.39
N GLY A 92 5.83 7.40 28.32
CA GLY A 92 4.98 7.63 29.49
C GLY A 92 5.15 6.55 30.55
N HIS A 93 5.17 5.29 30.12
CA HIS A 93 5.39 4.15 31.01
C HIS A 93 6.81 4.14 31.62
N LEU A 94 7.83 4.56 30.85
CA LEU A 94 9.19 4.71 31.36
C LEU A 94 9.25 5.78 32.45
N VAL A 95 8.67 6.96 32.20
CA VAL A 95 8.66 8.07 33.15
C VAL A 95 7.96 7.69 34.46
N CYS A 96 6.85 6.95 34.37
CA CYS A 96 6.12 6.42 35.53
C CYS A 96 7.04 5.64 36.49
N SER A 97 8.05 4.95 35.98
CA SER A 97 8.95 4.12 36.81
C SER A 97 9.83 4.94 37.78
N TYR A 98 10.04 6.24 37.53
CA TYR A 98 10.85 7.09 38.40
C TYR A 98 10.16 7.49 39.71
N TYR A 99 8.85 7.28 39.84
CA TYR A 99 8.04 7.73 40.99
C TYR A 99 7.29 6.60 41.70
N GLN A 100 7.80 5.36 41.61
CA GLN A 100 7.16 4.16 42.18
C GLN A 100 6.98 4.20 43.71
N GLU A 101 7.71 5.06 44.42
CA GLU A 101 7.65 5.16 45.90
C GLU A 101 6.55 6.12 46.41
N SER A 102 5.92 6.91 45.53
CA SER A 102 4.86 7.85 45.92
C SER A 102 3.47 7.20 45.85
N ASN A 103 2.74 7.21 46.96
CA ASN A 103 1.41 6.57 47.08
C ASN A 103 0.23 7.46 46.62
N ASN A 104 0.48 8.69 46.18
CA ASN A 104 -0.58 9.64 45.80
C ASN A 104 -0.53 9.99 44.31
N ILE A 105 -1.39 9.34 43.52
CA ILE A 105 -1.47 9.54 42.08
C ILE A 105 -1.80 10.99 41.69
N GLU A 106 -2.60 11.71 42.48
CA GLU A 106 -2.99 13.10 42.17
C GLU A 106 -1.79 14.04 42.31
N GLU A 107 -0.98 13.84 43.34
CA GLU A 107 0.26 14.60 43.57
C GLU A 107 1.29 14.32 42.48
N ILE A 108 1.43 13.05 42.08
CA ILE A 108 2.35 12.68 40.99
C ILE A 108 1.89 13.26 39.65
N LEU A 109 0.60 13.20 39.34
CA LEU A 109 0.06 13.78 38.09
C LEU A 109 0.23 15.30 38.05
N HIS A 110 0.04 15.98 39.18
CA HIS A 110 0.33 17.41 39.32
C HIS A 110 1.83 17.70 39.08
N ASP A 111 2.72 16.93 39.70
CA ASP A 111 4.17 17.09 39.53
C ASP A 111 4.61 16.87 38.09
N TYR A 112 4.05 15.89 37.38
CA TYR A 112 4.32 15.71 35.95
C TYR A 112 3.81 16.87 35.12
N SER A 113 2.60 17.37 35.38
CA SER A 113 2.09 18.56 34.68
C SER A 113 3.07 19.72 34.78
N GLU A 114 3.60 19.98 35.99
CA GLU A 114 4.56 21.07 36.21
C GLU A 114 5.93 20.81 35.55
N ILE A 115 6.42 19.56 35.52
CA ILE A 115 7.66 19.20 34.82
C ILE A 115 7.52 19.45 33.31
N TYR A 116 6.47 18.92 32.68
CA TYR A 116 6.29 19.03 31.23
C TYR A 116 5.91 20.44 30.79
N LYS A 117 5.20 21.19 31.65
CA LYS A 117 4.99 22.63 31.46
C LYS A 117 6.30 23.41 31.52
N THR A 118 7.19 23.09 32.47
CA THR A 118 8.54 23.67 32.55
C THR A 118 9.38 23.32 31.32
N ALA A 119 9.22 22.11 30.78
CA ALA A 119 9.89 21.66 29.56
C ALA A 119 9.28 22.25 28.27
N GLY A 120 8.24 23.08 28.35
CA GLY A 120 7.62 23.72 27.18
C GLY A 120 6.69 22.84 26.36
N TRP A 121 6.24 21.69 26.91
CA TRP A 121 5.38 20.75 26.18
C TRP A 121 3.94 21.23 26.04
N GLY A 122 3.53 22.19 26.86
CA GLY A 122 2.17 22.70 26.97
C GLY A 122 1.76 22.85 28.42
N ASN A 123 0.59 23.41 28.65
CA ASN A 123 -0.02 23.49 29.96
C ASN A 123 -1.05 22.36 30.10
N PHE A 124 -0.93 21.55 31.16
CA PHE A 124 -1.78 20.39 31.39
C PHE A 124 -2.60 20.60 32.66
N GLU A 125 -3.90 20.44 32.55
CA GLU A 125 -4.84 20.60 33.67
C GLU A 125 -5.73 19.36 33.76
N ILE A 126 -5.80 18.76 34.94
CA ILE A 126 -6.67 17.61 35.17
C ILE A 126 -8.06 18.16 35.47
N ILE A 127 -9.02 17.89 34.58
CA ILE A 127 -10.39 18.41 34.67
C ILE A 127 -11.29 17.44 35.44
N ASP A 128 -11.08 16.15 35.27
CA ASP A 128 -11.85 15.10 35.93
C ASP A 128 -10.97 13.88 36.19
N TYR A 129 -11.17 13.25 37.35
CA TYR A 129 -10.50 12.00 37.71
C TYR A 129 -11.47 11.06 38.44
N ALA A 130 -11.97 10.07 37.71
CA ALA A 130 -12.83 9.02 38.23
C ALA A 130 -11.98 7.80 38.61
N LYS A 131 -11.50 7.78 39.86
CA LYS A 131 -10.63 6.73 40.41
C LYS A 131 -11.25 5.33 40.33
N ASP A 132 -12.54 5.20 40.61
CA ASP A 132 -13.32 3.95 40.56
C ASP A 132 -13.36 3.33 39.15
N LYS A 133 -13.39 4.19 38.12
CA LYS A 133 -13.42 3.79 36.71
C LYS A 133 -12.03 3.74 36.08
N SER A 134 -11.00 4.12 36.81
CA SER A 134 -9.66 4.36 36.27
C SER A 134 -9.72 5.25 35.03
N LYS A 135 -10.38 6.40 35.14
CA LYS A 135 -10.58 7.32 34.01
C LYS A 135 -10.15 8.73 34.41
N ILE A 136 -9.48 9.42 33.50
CA ILE A 136 -9.01 10.79 33.70
C ILE A 136 -9.28 11.62 32.45
N VAL A 137 -9.63 12.89 32.64
CA VAL A 137 -9.77 13.87 31.57
C VAL A 137 -8.76 14.97 31.80
N ILE A 138 -7.92 15.19 30.79
CA ILE A 138 -6.84 16.17 30.81
C ILE A 138 -7.13 17.23 29.75
N GLN A 139 -7.13 18.48 30.16
CA GLN A 139 -7.12 19.62 29.28
C GLN A 139 -5.69 20.03 29.00
N ILE A 140 -5.38 20.25 27.73
CA ILE A 140 -4.07 20.69 27.28
C ILE A 140 -4.23 22.02 26.57
N THR A 141 -3.44 23.00 26.96
CA THR A 141 -3.34 24.27 26.24
C THR A 141 -1.92 24.52 25.74
N ASN A 142 -1.80 25.05 24.53
CA ASN A 142 -0.53 25.37 23.89
C ASN A 142 0.44 24.18 23.79
N SER A 143 -0.08 23.00 23.46
CA SER A 143 0.71 21.79 23.25
C SER A 143 1.75 22.00 22.15
N TRP A 144 2.97 21.48 22.33
CA TRP A 144 4.01 21.60 21.30
C TRP A 144 3.57 20.93 19.99
N GLU A 145 2.82 19.81 20.06
CA GLU A 145 2.25 19.15 18.89
C GLU A 145 1.34 20.10 18.10
N LYS A 146 0.44 20.87 18.74
CA LYS A 146 -0.41 21.83 18.02
C LYS A 146 0.30 23.09 17.56
N ARG A 147 1.34 23.53 18.29
CA ARG A 147 2.16 24.66 17.84
C ARG A 147 2.91 24.33 16.55
N ILE A 148 3.38 23.10 16.43
CA ILE A 148 4.06 22.60 15.23
C ILE A 148 3.03 22.27 14.12
N PHE A 149 2.02 21.46 14.44
CA PHE A 149 1.02 20.97 13.49
C PHE A 149 -0.28 21.80 13.61
N LYS A 150 -0.26 22.99 13.00
CA LYS A 150 -1.37 23.96 13.07
C LYS A 150 -2.59 23.61 12.21
N ASP A 151 -2.41 22.80 11.16
CA ASP A 151 -3.48 22.43 10.25
C ASP A 151 -4.18 21.12 10.67
N SER A 152 -5.51 21.17 10.72
CA SER A 152 -6.40 20.02 11.02
C SER A 152 -6.27 18.82 10.07
N TYR A 153 -5.49 18.95 8.98
CA TYR A 153 -5.26 17.90 7.98
C TYR A 153 -4.26 16.82 8.43
N GLU A 154 -3.60 16.98 9.58
CA GLU A 154 -2.59 16.04 10.09
C GLU A 154 -2.89 15.54 11.51
N ASN A 155 -4.15 15.11 11.73
CA ASN A 155 -4.58 14.43 12.96
C ASN A 155 -3.74 13.19 13.34
N HIS A 156 -2.87 12.71 12.46
CA HIS A 156 -1.97 11.58 12.74
C HIS A 156 -0.75 11.98 13.60
N VAL A 157 -0.38 13.26 13.66
CA VAL A 157 0.82 13.71 14.41
C VAL A 157 0.51 14.21 15.83
N SER A 158 -0.74 14.62 16.13
CA SER A 158 -1.17 14.95 17.50
C SER A 158 -1.54 13.68 18.31
N THR A 159 -0.67 12.69 18.30
CA THR A 159 -0.90 11.37 18.93
C THR A 159 0.14 11.02 19.98
N PHE A 160 1.28 11.70 19.98
CA PHE A 160 2.36 11.46 20.93
C PHE A 160 1.99 11.92 22.34
N ILE A 161 1.49 13.14 22.55
CA ILE A 161 1.12 13.61 23.90
C ILE A 161 -0.06 12.80 24.48
N PRO A 162 -1.16 12.54 23.74
CA PRO A 162 -2.23 11.70 24.24
C PRO A 162 -1.78 10.29 24.65
N SER A 163 -0.98 9.64 23.80
CA SER A 163 -0.45 8.29 24.08
C SER A 163 0.54 8.31 25.25
N PHE A 164 1.33 9.37 25.38
CA PHE A 164 2.24 9.60 26.50
C PHE A 164 1.50 9.63 27.84
N TRP A 165 0.41 10.39 27.93
CA TRP A 165 -0.40 10.40 29.15
C TRP A 165 -1.10 9.06 29.42
N ALA A 166 -1.55 8.35 28.37
CA ALA A 166 -2.09 7.00 28.52
C ALA A 166 -1.03 6.02 29.08
N GLY A 167 0.23 6.16 28.67
CA GLY A 167 1.36 5.38 29.20
C GLY A 167 1.67 5.69 30.67
N ILE A 168 1.70 6.97 31.05
CA ILE A 168 1.88 7.39 32.46
C ILE A 168 0.78 6.77 33.33
N PHE A 169 -0.48 6.98 32.95
CA PHE A 169 -1.60 6.57 33.76
C PHE A 169 -1.77 5.05 33.80
N GLY A 170 -1.49 4.36 32.69
CA GLY A 170 -1.45 2.90 32.65
C GLY A 170 -0.38 2.30 33.57
N GLY A 171 0.80 2.94 33.65
CA GLY A 171 1.84 2.57 34.59
C GLY A 171 1.39 2.66 36.06
N PHE A 172 0.66 3.72 36.43
CA PHE A 172 0.16 3.88 37.80
C PHE A 172 -0.98 2.93 38.17
N VAL A 173 -1.94 2.76 37.26
CA VAL A 173 -3.10 1.90 37.51
C VAL A 173 -2.72 0.41 37.36
N GLY A 174 -1.62 0.11 36.68
CA GLY A 174 -1.15 -1.25 36.45
C GLY A 174 -2.01 -2.02 35.44
N ARG A 175 -2.58 -1.32 34.47
CA ARG A 175 -3.44 -1.91 33.41
C ARG A 175 -3.30 -1.15 32.10
N ASP A 176 -3.69 -1.78 31.00
CA ASP A 176 -3.72 -1.14 29.69
C ASP A 176 -4.75 -0.01 29.64
N MET A 177 -4.29 1.14 29.17
CA MET A 177 -5.04 2.39 29.06
C MET A 177 -4.90 2.92 27.64
N TRP A 178 -5.92 3.60 27.16
CA TRP A 178 -5.89 4.30 25.89
C TRP A 178 -6.51 5.68 26.02
N TYR A 179 -6.49 6.44 24.94
CA TYR A 179 -6.98 7.80 24.91
C TYR A 179 -7.99 8.03 23.79
N GLU A 180 -8.78 9.08 23.96
CA GLU A 180 -9.62 9.69 22.93
C GLU A 180 -9.53 11.20 23.08
N VAL A 181 -9.23 11.89 21.96
CA VAL A 181 -9.25 13.35 21.92
C VAL A 181 -10.70 13.78 21.67
N LYS A 182 -11.35 14.38 22.69
CA LYS A 182 -12.78 14.71 22.69
C LYS A 182 -13.11 16.02 21.99
N ASN A 183 -12.24 17.01 22.15
CA ASN A 183 -12.44 18.34 21.57
C ASN A 183 -11.07 18.99 21.30
N SER A 184 -10.99 19.76 20.23
CA SER A 184 -9.82 20.56 19.86
C SER A 184 -10.33 21.89 19.33
N GLU A 185 -10.10 22.96 20.08
CA GLU A 185 -10.56 24.31 19.76
C GLU A 185 -9.36 25.25 19.67
N GLU A 186 -9.37 26.11 18.65
CA GLU A 186 -8.50 27.28 18.60
C GLU A 186 -9.15 28.40 19.43
N THR A 187 -8.37 29.01 20.30
CA THR A 187 -8.78 30.05 21.25
C THR A 187 -7.89 31.28 21.07
N GLU A 188 -8.31 32.43 21.61
CA GLU A 188 -7.51 33.67 21.58
C GLU A 188 -6.14 33.50 22.27
N GLU A 189 -6.00 32.54 23.19
CA GLU A 189 -4.77 32.24 23.93
C GLU A 189 -3.94 31.09 23.30
N GLY A 190 -4.37 30.58 22.14
CA GLY A 190 -3.75 29.48 21.40
C GLY A 190 -4.64 28.25 21.28
N TYR A 191 -4.10 27.03 21.31
CA TYR A 191 -4.89 25.80 21.12
C TYR A 191 -5.30 25.17 22.44
N LYS A 192 -6.51 24.62 22.50
CA LYS A 192 -7.07 23.91 23.65
C LYS A 192 -7.61 22.54 23.23
N GLU A 193 -7.15 21.49 23.90
CA GLU A 193 -7.55 20.10 23.62
C GLU A 193 -8.05 19.42 24.90
N LEU A 194 -9.05 18.55 24.77
CA LEU A 194 -9.52 17.68 25.84
C LEU A 194 -9.20 16.24 25.49
N ILE A 195 -8.41 15.58 26.32
CA ILE A 195 -8.03 14.18 26.16
C ILE A 195 -8.64 13.38 27.30
N GLU A 196 -9.41 12.37 26.93
CA GLU A 196 -9.96 11.39 27.84
C GLU A 196 -9.10 10.13 27.80
N ILE A 197 -8.65 9.66 28.97
CA ILE A 197 -7.87 8.44 29.11
C ILE A 197 -8.67 7.45 29.93
N PHE A 198 -8.79 6.24 29.38
CA PHE A 198 -9.70 5.22 29.89
C PHE A 198 -9.11 3.82 29.67
N PRO A 199 -9.61 2.80 30.40
CA PRO A 199 -9.11 1.47 30.20
C PRO A 199 -9.51 0.87 28.87
N SER A 200 -8.56 0.21 28.21
CA SER A 200 -8.76 -0.32 26.87
C SER A 200 -7.97 -1.58 26.63
N SER A 201 -8.41 -2.36 25.63
CA SER A 201 -7.62 -3.48 25.08
C SER A 201 -6.71 -3.05 23.93
N ILE A 202 -6.75 -1.76 23.55
CA ILE A 202 -5.86 -1.16 22.57
C ILE A 202 -4.51 -0.95 23.25
N THR A 203 -3.45 -1.44 22.61
CA THR A 203 -2.07 -1.27 23.07
C THR A 203 -1.18 -0.94 21.89
N PRO A 204 -0.04 -0.26 22.10
CA PRO A 204 0.93 -0.03 21.04
C PRO A 204 1.38 -1.30 20.33
N GLN A 205 1.57 -2.38 21.09
CA GLN A 205 2.01 -3.67 20.53
C GLN A 205 0.97 -4.24 19.56
N LYS A 206 -0.31 -4.13 19.92
CA LYS A 206 -1.42 -4.56 19.07
C LYS A 206 -1.54 -3.67 17.83
N ASN A 207 -1.46 -2.35 17.99
CA ASN A 207 -1.52 -1.40 16.86
C ASN A 207 -0.38 -1.65 15.84
N ILE A 208 0.86 -1.87 16.31
CA ILE A 208 2.00 -2.22 15.45
C ILE A 208 1.74 -3.51 14.68
N HIS A 209 1.27 -4.55 15.36
CA HIS A 209 0.99 -5.84 14.74
C HIS A 209 -0.15 -5.74 13.72
N ASP A 210 -1.24 -5.06 14.07
CA ASP A 210 -2.39 -4.88 13.20
C ASP A 210 -2.03 -4.05 11.96
N PHE A 211 -1.22 -3.00 12.12
CA PHE A 211 -0.68 -2.21 11.00
C PHE A 211 0.18 -3.06 10.06
N ALA A 212 1.14 -3.83 10.61
CA ALA A 212 2.01 -4.69 9.81
C ALA A 212 1.19 -5.70 9.00
N ARG A 213 0.18 -6.32 9.63
CA ARG A 213 -0.74 -7.26 9.00
C ARG A 213 -1.58 -6.63 7.90
N GLN A 214 -2.13 -5.43 8.13
CA GLN A 214 -2.90 -4.71 7.12
C GLN A 214 -2.04 -4.36 5.90
N LYS A 215 -0.82 -3.88 6.13
CA LYS A 215 0.13 -3.54 5.06
C LYS A 215 0.54 -4.77 4.24
N GLU A 216 0.76 -5.90 4.89
CA GLU A 216 1.02 -7.18 4.24
C GLU A 216 -0.18 -7.61 3.38
N GLN A 217 -1.40 -7.55 3.93
CA GLN A 217 -2.63 -7.90 3.20
C GLN A 217 -2.83 -7.01 1.96
N GLN A 218 -2.64 -5.70 2.08
CA GLN A 218 -2.72 -4.78 0.94
C GLN A 218 -1.68 -5.11 -0.14
N SER A 219 -0.45 -5.46 0.26
CA SER A 219 0.58 -5.86 -0.69
C SER A 219 0.24 -7.17 -1.40
N ILE A 220 -0.34 -8.14 -0.69
CA ILE A 220 -0.77 -9.42 -1.29
C ILE A 220 -1.89 -9.14 -2.31
N GLN A 221 -2.90 -8.36 -1.93
CA GLN A 221 -4.01 -8.03 -2.82
C GLN A 221 -3.53 -7.30 -4.09
N ALA A 222 -2.65 -6.31 -3.95
CA ALA A 222 -2.08 -5.59 -5.10
C ALA A 222 -1.26 -6.52 -6.02
N LEU A 223 -0.58 -7.52 -5.47
CA LEU A 223 0.12 -8.54 -6.25
C LEU A 223 -0.85 -9.47 -6.97
N GLU A 224 -1.93 -9.91 -6.31
CA GLU A 224 -2.96 -10.75 -6.91
C GLU A 224 -3.66 -10.05 -8.08
N GLU A 225 -4.02 -8.77 -7.92
CA GLU A 225 -4.58 -7.95 -9.00
C GLU A 225 -3.65 -7.90 -10.20
N LYS A 226 -2.36 -7.61 -9.97
CA LYS A 226 -1.36 -7.56 -11.05
C LYS A 226 -1.13 -8.91 -11.73
N VAL A 227 -1.17 -10.01 -10.98
CA VAL A 227 -1.07 -11.36 -11.53
C VAL A 227 -2.28 -11.66 -12.41
N ASN A 228 -3.50 -11.27 -11.99
CA ASN A 228 -4.70 -11.45 -12.79
C ASN A 228 -4.64 -10.64 -14.08
N GLU A 229 -4.28 -9.35 -14.01
CA GLU A 229 -4.11 -8.49 -15.19
C GLU A 229 -3.15 -9.11 -16.21
N HIS A 230 -1.94 -9.50 -15.78
CA HIS A 230 -0.98 -10.16 -16.66
C HIS A 230 -1.48 -11.50 -17.21
N THR A 231 -2.23 -12.27 -16.40
CA THR A 231 -2.78 -13.55 -16.84
C THR A 231 -3.84 -13.36 -17.92
N GLU A 232 -4.68 -12.33 -17.79
CA GLU A 232 -5.67 -11.95 -18.81
C GLU A 232 -4.98 -11.47 -20.10
N GLU A 233 -3.98 -10.60 -20.00
CA GLU A 233 -3.18 -10.14 -21.15
C GLU A 233 -2.54 -11.31 -21.89
N LEU A 234 -1.88 -12.22 -21.16
CA LEU A 234 -1.27 -13.42 -21.74
C LEU A 234 -2.32 -14.33 -22.39
N SER A 235 -3.47 -14.52 -21.75
CA SER A 235 -4.57 -15.32 -22.29
C SER A 235 -5.09 -14.74 -23.62
N ASN A 236 -5.28 -13.42 -23.69
CA ASN A 236 -5.71 -12.72 -24.90
C ASN A 236 -4.66 -12.80 -26.01
N LEU A 237 -3.38 -12.59 -25.68
CA LEU A 237 -2.29 -12.72 -26.65
C LEU A 237 -2.21 -14.15 -27.21
N VAL A 238 -2.38 -15.17 -26.36
CA VAL A 238 -2.44 -16.57 -26.81
C VAL A 238 -3.61 -16.79 -27.76
N LYS A 239 -4.78 -16.19 -27.51
CA LYS A 239 -5.93 -16.29 -28.43
C LYS A 239 -5.59 -15.68 -29.80
N GLU A 240 -5.08 -14.45 -29.83
CA GLU A 240 -4.73 -13.74 -31.08
C GLU A 240 -3.70 -14.49 -31.93
N LEU A 241 -2.68 -15.09 -31.30
CA LEU A 241 -1.60 -15.77 -32.01
C LEU A 241 -1.95 -17.19 -32.49
N SER A 242 -3.02 -17.79 -31.95
CA SER A 242 -3.24 -19.24 -32.11
C SER A 242 -3.90 -19.66 -33.43
N SER A 243 -4.76 -18.81 -34.03
CA SER A 243 -5.52 -19.17 -35.24
C SER A 243 -5.81 -17.98 -36.17
N PRO A 244 -4.81 -17.19 -36.58
CA PRO A 244 -5.05 -16.06 -37.49
C PRO A 244 -5.61 -16.54 -38.84
N ILE A 245 -6.66 -15.92 -39.35
CA ILE A 245 -7.17 -16.24 -40.70
C ILE A 245 -6.46 -15.35 -41.71
N ILE A 246 -5.67 -15.98 -42.58
CA ILE A 246 -4.72 -15.32 -43.48
C ILE A 246 -5.24 -15.45 -44.93
N PRO A 247 -5.55 -14.34 -45.62
CA PRO A 247 -5.81 -14.37 -47.06
C PRO A 247 -4.50 -14.58 -47.83
N ILE A 248 -4.46 -15.63 -48.65
CA ILE A 248 -3.28 -15.95 -49.48
C ILE A 248 -3.48 -15.46 -50.92
N LEU A 249 -4.70 -15.60 -51.43
CA LEU A 249 -5.12 -15.16 -52.76
C LEU A 249 -6.59 -14.74 -52.72
N GLU A 250 -7.05 -14.02 -53.74
CA GLU A 250 -8.46 -13.71 -53.89
C GLU A 250 -9.30 -15.00 -53.87
N GLY A 251 -10.27 -15.06 -52.97
CA GLY A 251 -11.12 -16.23 -52.79
C GLY A 251 -10.52 -17.39 -51.96
N ILE A 252 -9.27 -17.28 -51.47
CA ILE A 252 -8.56 -18.37 -50.77
C ILE A 252 -7.99 -17.89 -49.42
N LEU A 253 -8.47 -18.49 -48.33
CA LEU A 253 -8.01 -18.23 -46.96
C LEU A 253 -7.27 -19.44 -46.37
N VAL A 254 -6.36 -19.19 -45.43
CA VAL A 254 -5.69 -20.21 -44.63
C VAL A 254 -5.89 -19.89 -43.15
N VAL A 255 -6.17 -20.91 -42.33
CA VAL A 255 -6.16 -20.79 -40.87
C VAL A 255 -5.21 -21.83 -40.27
N PRO A 256 -4.03 -21.42 -39.75
CA PRO A 256 -3.12 -22.32 -39.07
C PRO A 256 -3.60 -22.57 -37.65
N LEU A 257 -3.76 -23.83 -37.28
CA LEU A 257 -4.15 -24.25 -35.94
C LEU A 257 -2.88 -24.55 -35.13
N ILE A 258 -2.63 -23.78 -34.07
CA ILE A 258 -1.43 -23.89 -33.24
C ILE A 258 -1.78 -24.23 -31.79
N GLY A 259 -1.09 -25.24 -31.23
CA GLY A 259 -1.17 -25.57 -29.81
C GLY A 259 -2.34 -26.48 -29.46
N LYS A 260 -2.84 -26.37 -28.22
CA LYS A 260 -3.98 -27.16 -27.70
C LYS A 260 -5.27 -26.38 -27.84
N TYR A 261 -6.39 -27.06 -28.10
CA TYR A 261 -7.69 -26.40 -28.23
C TYR A 261 -8.60 -26.71 -27.03
N SER A 262 -9.21 -25.66 -26.50
CA SER A 262 -10.36 -25.77 -25.60
C SER A 262 -11.65 -25.57 -26.39
N GLU A 263 -12.79 -25.90 -25.78
CA GLU A 263 -14.12 -25.63 -26.35
C GLU A 263 -14.29 -24.17 -26.76
N GLN A 264 -13.90 -23.22 -25.89
CA GLN A 264 -13.97 -21.79 -26.19
C GLN A 264 -13.17 -21.44 -27.46
N ARG A 265 -11.92 -21.92 -27.57
CA ARG A 265 -11.08 -21.65 -28.75
C ARG A 265 -11.65 -22.22 -30.05
N ALA A 266 -12.31 -23.36 -29.98
CA ALA A 266 -12.98 -23.95 -31.14
C ALA A 266 -14.19 -23.12 -31.57
N SER A 267 -14.93 -22.54 -30.61
CA SER A 267 -16.04 -21.62 -30.88
C SER A 267 -15.54 -20.30 -31.46
N ASP A 268 -14.52 -19.69 -30.88
CA ASP A 268 -13.92 -18.43 -31.35
C ASP A 268 -13.42 -18.59 -32.79
N LEU A 269 -12.68 -19.67 -33.08
CA LEU A 269 -12.22 -20.01 -34.44
C LEU A 269 -13.37 -20.13 -35.44
N LEU A 270 -14.47 -20.77 -35.05
CA LEU A 270 -15.64 -20.94 -35.92
C LEU A 270 -16.24 -19.58 -36.29
N GLU A 271 -16.44 -18.71 -35.30
CA GLU A 271 -17.01 -17.38 -35.50
C GLU A 271 -16.11 -16.51 -36.38
N ASP A 272 -14.83 -16.41 -36.02
CA ASP A 272 -13.86 -15.60 -36.77
C ASP A 272 -13.73 -16.07 -38.22
N ALA A 273 -13.67 -17.39 -38.45
CA ALA A 273 -13.52 -17.94 -39.79
C ALA A 273 -14.73 -17.64 -40.68
N LEU A 274 -15.95 -17.73 -40.14
CA LEU A 274 -17.16 -17.42 -40.90
C LEU A 274 -17.26 -15.92 -41.23
N ILE A 275 -16.88 -15.05 -40.28
CA ILE A 275 -16.81 -13.61 -40.50
C ILE A 275 -15.82 -13.29 -41.63
N GLU A 276 -14.61 -13.86 -41.58
CA GLU A 276 -13.58 -13.61 -42.59
C GLU A 276 -13.93 -14.18 -43.96
N ILE A 277 -14.50 -15.39 -44.03
CA ILE A 277 -14.97 -15.96 -45.30
C ILE A 277 -16.01 -15.05 -45.94
N SER A 278 -16.97 -14.55 -45.16
CA SER A 278 -18.00 -13.65 -45.67
C SER A 278 -17.40 -12.31 -46.12
N ARG A 279 -16.53 -11.73 -45.30
CA ARG A 279 -15.88 -10.43 -45.55
C ARG A 279 -15.01 -10.47 -46.81
N GLN A 280 -14.22 -11.52 -46.98
CA GLN A 280 -13.29 -11.69 -48.10
C GLN A 280 -13.95 -12.39 -49.31
N LYS A 281 -15.22 -12.79 -49.21
CA LYS A 281 -15.94 -13.59 -50.21
C LYS A 281 -15.16 -14.84 -50.63
N ALA A 282 -14.57 -15.50 -49.64
CA ALA A 282 -13.71 -16.65 -49.87
C ALA A 282 -14.52 -17.86 -50.34
N SER A 283 -14.06 -18.52 -51.40
CA SER A 283 -14.62 -19.79 -51.88
C SER A 283 -13.92 -20.99 -51.24
N TYR A 284 -12.69 -20.82 -50.75
CA TYR A 284 -11.88 -21.89 -50.18
C TYR A 284 -11.24 -21.48 -48.85
N LEU A 285 -11.35 -22.37 -47.85
CA LEU A 285 -10.64 -22.24 -46.57
C LEU A 285 -9.73 -23.46 -46.35
N LEU A 286 -8.43 -23.22 -46.18
CA LEU A 286 -7.46 -24.25 -45.86
C LEU A 286 -7.19 -24.24 -44.35
N ILE A 287 -7.48 -25.35 -43.69
CA ILE A 287 -7.21 -25.56 -42.26
C ILE A 287 -5.85 -26.23 -42.15
N ASP A 288 -4.85 -25.48 -41.71
CA ASP A 288 -3.48 -25.98 -41.57
C ASP A 288 -3.24 -26.55 -40.17
N VAL A 289 -3.12 -27.86 -40.09
CA VAL A 289 -2.90 -28.60 -38.83
C VAL A 289 -1.44 -28.96 -38.59
N THR A 290 -0.50 -28.36 -39.34
CA THR A 290 0.95 -28.62 -39.18
C THR A 290 1.43 -28.33 -37.75
N GLY A 291 0.86 -27.32 -37.08
CA GLY A 291 1.17 -26.94 -35.69
C GLY A 291 0.51 -27.80 -34.61
N ILE A 292 -0.26 -28.83 -34.98
CA ILE A 292 -0.98 -29.71 -34.07
C ILE A 292 -0.22 -31.03 -33.90
N HIS A 293 0.25 -31.29 -32.68
CA HIS A 293 0.94 -32.54 -32.33
C HIS A 293 0.03 -33.57 -31.64
N ASN A 294 -1.02 -33.08 -30.98
CA ASN A 294 -2.01 -33.89 -30.28
C ASN A 294 -3.41 -33.45 -30.72
N ILE A 295 -4.24 -34.44 -31.02
CA ILE A 295 -5.65 -34.25 -31.29
C ILE A 295 -6.42 -34.50 -29.99
N ASP A 296 -7.23 -33.53 -29.59
CA ASP A 296 -8.25 -33.66 -28.56
C ASP A 296 -9.64 -33.67 -29.20
N GLU A 297 -10.65 -34.04 -28.42
CA GLU A 297 -12.05 -34.12 -28.89
C GLU A 297 -12.58 -32.74 -29.32
N PHE A 298 -12.17 -31.66 -28.65
CA PHE A 298 -12.59 -30.30 -28.94
C PHE A 298 -12.09 -29.80 -30.31
N LEU A 299 -10.85 -30.13 -30.68
CA LEU A 299 -10.28 -29.80 -31.99
C LEU A 299 -11.03 -30.53 -33.10
N ILE A 300 -11.32 -31.82 -32.92
CA ILE A 300 -12.10 -32.60 -33.89
C ILE A 300 -13.49 -31.98 -34.07
N TYR A 301 -14.17 -31.71 -32.96
CA TYR A 301 -15.50 -31.12 -32.96
C TYR A 301 -15.51 -29.73 -33.62
N GLY A 302 -14.52 -28.88 -33.28
CA GLY A 302 -14.35 -27.55 -33.85
C GLY A 302 -14.13 -27.58 -35.36
N ILE A 303 -13.19 -28.42 -35.83
CA ILE A 303 -12.92 -28.61 -37.27
C ILE A 303 -14.18 -29.08 -38.00
N GLN A 304 -14.91 -30.05 -37.44
CA GLN A 304 -16.17 -30.53 -38.03
C GLN A 304 -17.22 -29.44 -38.17
N LYS A 305 -17.45 -28.68 -37.11
CA LYS A 305 -18.41 -27.58 -37.11
C LYS A 305 -18.01 -26.50 -38.11
N LEU A 306 -16.72 -26.18 -38.19
CA LEU A 306 -16.18 -25.24 -39.14
C LEU A 306 -16.43 -25.68 -40.58
N ILE A 307 -16.06 -26.92 -40.94
CA ILE A 307 -16.32 -27.47 -42.28
C ILE A 307 -17.80 -27.40 -42.65
N GLN A 308 -18.68 -27.80 -41.73
CA GLN A 308 -20.13 -27.78 -41.97
C GLN A 308 -20.64 -26.36 -42.17
N ALA A 309 -20.22 -25.43 -41.32
CA ALA A 309 -20.64 -24.04 -41.39
C ALA A 309 -20.12 -23.35 -42.65
N CYS A 310 -18.86 -23.56 -43.03
CA CYS A 310 -18.29 -23.07 -44.29
C CYS A 310 -19.09 -23.56 -45.50
N ARG A 311 -19.45 -24.86 -45.53
CA ARG A 311 -20.27 -25.43 -46.61
C ARG A 311 -21.64 -24.77 -46.70
N LEU A 312 -22.27 -24.45 -45.56
CA LEU A 312 -23.58 -23.78 -45.53
C LEU A 312 -23.53 -22.36 -46.11
N ILE A 313 -22.40 -21.66 -45.97
CA ILE A 313 -22.20 -20.32 -46.55
C ILE A 313 -21.57 -20.34 -47.96
N GLY A 314 -21.42 -21.54 -48.55
CA GLY A 314 -20.94 -21.72 -49.92
C GLY A 314 -19.42 -21.76 -50.09
N ALA A 315 -18.66 -21.95 -49.01
CA ALA A 315 -17.21 -22.14 -49.05
C ALA A 315 -16.83 -23.62 -48.88
N GLU A 316 -15.77 -24.07 -49.57
CA GLU A 316 -15.23 -25.41 -49.46
C GLU A 316 -13.99 -25.43 -48.55
N CYS A 317 -13.89 -26.43 -47.66
CA CYS A 317 -12.77 -26.57 -46.74
C CYS A 317 -11.80 -27.67 -47.16
N PHE A 318 -10.51 -27.40 -47.00
CA PHE A 318 -9.44 -28.38 -47.16
C PHE A 318 -8.63 -28.49 -45.87
N ILE A 319 -8.22 -29.70 -45.49
CA ILE A 319 -7.28 -29.88 -44.37
C ILE A 319 -5.89 -30.14 -44.93
N VAL A 320 -4.89 -29.41 -44.45
CA VAL A 320 -3.50 -29.52 -44.91
C VAL A 320 -2.55 -29.76 -43.75
N GLY A 321 -1.40 -30.38 -44.03
CA GLY A 321 -0.36 -30.58 -43.00
C GLY A 321 -0.62 -31.78 -42.08
N ILE A 322 -1.47 -32.73 -42.50
CA ILE A 322 -1.74 -33.94 -41.71
C ILE A 322 -0.49 -34.82 -41.67
N SER A 323 0.12 -34.94 -40.49
CA SER A 323 1.21 -35.89 -40.25
C SER A 323 0.69 -37.33 -40.16
N SER A 324 1.56 -38.32 -40.39
CA SER A 324 1.21 -39.75 -40.27
C SER A 324 0.66 -40.11 -38.89
N ASN A 325 1.24 -39.55 -37.83
CA ASN A 325 0.77 -39.71 -36.46
C ASN A 325 -0.63 -39.11 -36.25
N LEU A 326 -0.88 -37.92 -36.82
CA LEU A 326 -2.18 -37.26 -36.75
C LEU A 326 -3.26 -38.08 -37.49
N ALA A 327 -2.93 -38.59 -38.67
CA ALA A 327 -3.83 -39.44 -39.46
C ALA A 327 -4.25 -40.70 -38.69
N MET A 328 -3.31 -41.38 -38.01
CA MET A 328 -3.62 -42.55 -37.19
C MET A 328 -4.53 -42.21 -36.01
N LYS A 329 -4.33 -41.06 -35.35
CA LYS A 329 -5.21 -40.58 -34.27
C LYS A 329 -6.62 -40.27 -34.78
N ILE A 330 -6.74 -39.68 -35.97
CA ILE A 330 -8.04 -39.39 -36.61
C ILE A 330 -8.80 -40.69 -36.89
N LEU A 331 -8.13 -41.70 -37.47
CA LEU A 331 -8.74 -43.00 -37.79
C LEU A 331 -9.26 -43.76 -36.56
N ASN A 332 -8.60 -43.59 -35.42
CA ASN A 332 -8.99 -44.22 -34.15
C ASN A 332 -10.06 -43.42 -33.39
N SER A 333 -10.45 -42.25 -33.89
CA SER A 333 -11.57 -41.49 -33.35
C SER A 333 -12.87 -41.83 -34.09
N ASN A 334 -14.04 -41.51 -33.52
CA ASN A 334 -15.34 -41.70 -34.17
C ASN A 334 -15.56 -40.75 -35.38
N TYR A 335 -14.50 -40.09 -35.87
CA TYR A 335 -14.53 -39.16 -36.98
C TYR A 335 -14.61 -39.90 -38.32
N ARG A 336 -15.67 -39.63 -39.09
CA ARG A 336 -15.74 -40.02 -40.50
C ARG A 336 -15.10 -38.93 -41.37
N ALA A 337 -13.84 -39.13 -41.73
CA ALA A 337 -13.08 -38.25 -42.62
C ALA A 337 -13.53 -38.25 -44.08
N SER A 338 -14.62 -38.96 -44.42
CA SER A 338 -14.95 -39.33 -45.79
C SER A 338 -15.31 -38.17 -46.71
N ASP A 339 -15.58 -36.98 -46.16
CA ASP A 339 -16.26 -35.90 -46.90
C ASP A 339 -15.40 -34.65 -47.10
N VAL A 340 -14.12 -34.67 -46.69
CA VAL A 340 -13.19 -33.53 -46.79
C VAL A 340 -11.89 -33.91 -47.50
N LYS A 341 -11.47 -33.07 -48.46
CA LYS A 341 -10.17 -33.25 -49.12
C LYS A 341 -9.03 -32.89 -48.20
N THR A 342 -8.02 -33.74 -48.19
CA THR A 342 -6.83 -33.60 -47.35
C THR A 342 -5.57 -33.56 -48.20
N PHE A 343 -4.57 -32.78 -47.76
CA PHE A 343 -3.28 -32.67 -48.42
C PHE A 343 -2.14 -32.79 -47.41
N ALA A 344 -1.01 -33.36 -47.84
CA ALA A 344 0.14 -33.54 -46.97
C ALA A 344 0.81 -32.20 -46.63
N THR A 345 0.72 -31.21 -47.51
CA THR A 345 1.34 -29.89 -47.31
C THR A 345 0.38 -28.76 -47.68
N LEU A 346 0.53 -27.60 -47.03
CA LEU A 346 -0.21 -26.38 -47.38
C LEU A 346 -0.04 -26.01 -48.85
N GLN A 347 1.17 -26.17 -49.40
CA GLN A 347 1.47 -25.89 -50.80
C GLN A 347 0.59 -26.70 -51.77
N GLN A 348 0.34 -27.99 -51.47
CA GLN A 348 -0.52 -28.83 -52.30
C GLN A 348 -1.97 -28.36 -52.25
N GLY A 349 -2.48 -28.03 -51.06
CA GLY A 349 -3.84 -27.50 -50.90
C GLY A 349 -4.04 -26.16 -51.61
N VAL A 350 -3.06 -25.25 -51.52
CA VAL A 350 -3.12 -23.95 -52.19
C VAL A 350 -3.13 -24.12 -53.71
N ARG A 351 -2.27 -24.97 -54.26
CA ARG A 351 -2.27 -25.29 -55.70
C ARG A 351 -3.62 -25.80 -56.16
N TYR A 352 -4.20 -26.71 -55.39
CA TYR A 352 -5.51 -27.28 -55.71
C TYR A 352 -6.63 -26.24 -55.68
N ALA A 353 -6.64 -25.35 -54.70
CA ALA A 353 -7.60 -24.25 -54.62
C ALA A 353 -7.47 -23.28 -55.81
N ILE A 354 -6.25 -22.98 -56.24
CA ILE A 354 -5.98 -22.14 -57.42
C ILE A 354 -6.55 -22.77 -58.70
N GLU A 355 -6.33 -24.08 -58.89
CA GLU A 355 -6.87 -24.83 -60.04
C GLU A 355 -8.40 -24.78 -60.07
N LEU A 356 -9.07 -24.94 -58.92
CA LEU A 356 -10.53 -24.85 -58.81
C LEU A 356 -11.07 -23.44 -59.06
N SER A 357 -10.30 -22.40 -58.71
CA SER A 357 -10.61 -21.01 -59.06
C SER A 357 -10.41 -20.69 -60.55
N GLY A 358 -9.98 -21.65 -61.37
CA GLY A 358 -9.76 -21.46 -62.81
C GLY A 358 -8.43 -20.81 -63.17
N TYR A 359 -7.48 -20.77 -62.24
CA TYR A 359 -6.13 -20.25 -62.48
C TYR A 359 -5.12 -21.40 -62.61
N GLU A 360 -4.03 -21.16 -63.35
CA GLU A 360 -2.93 -22.11 -63.50
C GLU A 360 -1.61 -21.49 -63.04
N LEU A 361 -0.85 -22.21 -62.22
CA LEU A 361 0.48 -21.80 -61.79
C LEU A 361 1.52 -22.16 -62.86
N VAL A 362 1.87 -21.18 -63.70
CA VAL A 362 2.89 -21.36 -64.74
C VAL A 362 4.26 -20.92 -64.21
N ARG A 363 5.26 -21.80 -64.30
CA ARG A 363 6.65 -21.44 -64.00
C ARG A 363 7.13 -20.44 -65.04
N LYS A 364 7.48 -19.22 -64.61
CA LYS A 364 8.08 -18.21 -65.49
C LYS A 364 9.34 -18.79 -66.12
N LYS A 365 9.40 -18.85 -67.45
CA LYS A 365 10.63 -19.20 -68.18
C LYS A 365 11.67 -18.12 -67.88
N SER A 366 12.80 -18.54 -67.33
CA SER A 366 13.96 -17.69 -67.00
C SER A 366 14.66 -17.24 -68.25
#